data_AF-A0A4U1IUB0-F1
#
_entry.id   AF-A0A4U1IUB0-F1
#
_cell.length_a   1.000
_cell.length_b   1.000
_cell.length_c   1.000
_cell.angle_alpha   90.00
_cell.angle_beta   90.00
_cell.angle_gamma   90.00
#
_symmetry.space_group_name_H-M   'P 1'
#
loop_
_entity.id
_entity.type
_entity.pdbx_description
1 polymer ?
#
loop_
_entity_poly.entity_id
_entity_poly.type
_entity_poly.pdbx_seq_one_letter_code
_entity_poly.pdbx_strand_id
1 'polypeptide(L)'
;MRKAMANGTKGASRALAVALFIAVGVSSQSADAQAPAPPPPPTQPDTSAPPPPPPPGYEPAAPQVAPLPPPGYAPPPGYPQGYPQGYPPPGYAPPPGYPQGYPPPGYGQPPPGYGPNSYGYGPPGSSLPAALPYEEGDPIPPGYRVDSRIRKGLVIGGAVTFGVPWFFSAMIASIGDSLSRSSDLWPLYIPALGPFIAMGTLDTEGPGTFWLAVDGLAQSGGIAMLIAGIVAQEKRLVRSTEVGTSMTVMPLRFGPHGAGLGLVGTM
;
A
#
# COMPACT_ATOMS: atom_id res chain seq x y z
N MET A 1 -50.35 18.30 -59.42
CA MET A 1 -50.02 17.05 -60.14
C MET A 1 -48.65 16.55 -59.69
N ARG A 2 -48.65 15.42 -58.97
CA ARG A 2 -47.64 14.33 -58.88
C ARG A 2 -46.14 14.65 -58.78
N LYS A 3 -45.60 14.36 -57.58
CA LYS A 3 -44.50 13.41 -57.25
C LYS A 3 -43.36 13.21 -58.29
N ALA A 4 -42.12 13.43 -57.83
CA ALA A 4 -40.98 12.53 -58.02
C ALA A 4 -39.93 12.84 -56.91
N MET A 5 -39.87 12.02 -55.85
CA MET A 5 -38.83 10.99 -55.58
C MET A 5 -37.43 11.63 -55.38
N ALA A 6 -36.88 11.82 -54.18
CA ALA A 6 -36.55 10.85 -53.13
C ALA A 6 -35.80 9.61 -53.68
N ASN A 7 -34.48 9.70 -53.75
CA ASN A 7 -33.49 8.62 -53.67
C ASN A 7 -32.23 9.30 -53.05
N GLY A 8 -31.63 8.87 -51.95
CA GLY A 8 -31.56 7.52 -51.42
C GLY A 8 -30.14 6.98 -51.59
N THR A 9 -29.15 7.59 -50.94
CA THR A 9 -27.83 6.99 -50.74
C THR A 9 -27.47 7.08 -49.26
N LYS A 10 -28.13 6.21 -48.50
CA LYS A 10 -27.55 5.61 -47.30
C LYS A 10 -26.38 4.72 -47.75
N GLY A 11 -25.29 4.74 -46.99
CA GLY A 11 -24.34 3.64 -46.97
C GLY A 11 -22.98 3.94 -47.57
N ALA A 12 -22.10 4.52 -46.75
CA ALA A 12 -20.71 4.08 -46.64
C ALA A 12 -20.05 4.77 -45.44
N SER A 13 -20.63 4.63 -44.25
CA SER A 13 -19.88 4.83 -43.01
C SER A 13 -18.87 3.68 -42.93
N ARG A 14 -17.72 3.88 -43.55
CA ARG A 14 -16.59 2.97 -43.46
C ARG A 14 -16.12 2.98 -42.02
N ALA A 15 -16.51 1.93 -41.29
CA ALA A 15 -15.94 1.55 -40.02
C ALA A 15 -14.41 1.53 -40.14
N LEU A 16 -13.77 2.60 -39.65
CA LEU A 16 -12.34 2.65 -39.46
C LEU A 16 -12.09 2.07 -38.07
N ALA A 17 -12.12 0.74 -38.02
CA ALA A 17 -11.71 -0.04 -36.86
C ALA A 17 -10.19 0.14 -36.69
N VAL A 18 -9.78 1.20 -36.01
CA VAL A 18 -8.42 1.32 -35.46
C VAL A 18 -8.39 0.45 -34.20
N ALA A 19 -8.24 -0.86 -34.41
CA ALA A 19 -7.99 -1.81 -33.35
C ALA A 19 -6.54 -1.68 -32.89
N LEU A 20 -6.26 -0.66 -32.06
CA LEU A 20 -5.00 -0.58 -31.34
C LEU A 20 -5.09 -1.49 -30.12
N PHE A 21 -4.77 -2.78 -30.31
CA PHE A 21 -4.50 -3.71 -29.22
C PHE A 21 -3.22 -3.27 -28.51
N ILE A 22 -3.33 -2.37 -27.53
CA ILE A 22 -2.27 -2.21 -26.53
C ILE A 22 -2.55 -3.21 -25.43
N ALA A 23 -1.88 -4.36 -25.50
CA ALA A 23 -1.70 -5.22 -24.35
C ALA A 23 -0.82 -4.47 -23.33
N VAL A 24 -1.42 -3.59 -22.54
CA VAL A 24 -0.76 -3.03 -21.36
C VAL A 24 -0.79 -4.13 -20.28
N GLY A 25 0.16 -5.06 -20.38
CA GLY A 25 0.61 -5.79 -19.21
C GLY A 25 1.29 -4.79 -18.28
N VAL A 26 0.52 -4.09 -17.46
CA VAL A 26 1.06 -3.39 -16.28
C VAL A 26 1.48 -4.48 -15.29
N SER A 27 2.61 -5.12 -15.55
CA SER A 27 3.38 -5.76 -14.50
C SER A 27 4.00 -4.62 -13.71
N SER A 28 3.33 -4.23 -12.63
CA SER A 28 3.88 -3.37 -11.58
C SER A 28 5.06 -4.09 -10.94
N GLN A 29 6.21 -4.15 -11.63
CA GLN A 29 7.48 -4.43 -10.98
C GLN A 29 7.82 -3.18 -10.18
N SER A 30 7.40 -3.18 -8.92
CA SER A 30 8.04 -2.35 -7.90
C SER A 30 9.53 -2.59 -8.00
N ALA A 31 10.28 -1.56 -8.39
CA ALA A 31 11.73 -1.55 -8.30
C ALA A 31 12.12 -1.43 -6.82
N ASP A 32 11.84 -2.50 -6.05
CA ASP A 32 12.60 -2.78 -4.85
C ASP A 32 13.96 -3.29 -5.33
N ALA A 33 15.03 -2.72 -4.79
CA ALA A 33 16.37 -3.23 -4.97
C ALA A 33 16.35 -4.75 -4.73
N GLN A 34 16.57 -5.52 -5.79
CA GLN A 34 16.41 -6.96 -5.77
C GLN A 34 17.54 -7.54 -4.91
N ALA A 35 17.26 -7.69 -3.61
CA ALA A 35 18.05 -8.52 -2.73
C ALA A 35 18.17 -9.90 -3.39
N PRO A 36 19.35 -10.56 -3.34
CA PRO A 36 19.52 -11.90 -3.90
C PRO A 36 18.37 -12.79 -3.42
N ALA A 37 17.74 -13.46 -4.38
CA ALA A 37 16.55 -14.26 -4.11
C ALA A 37 16.82 -15.21 -2.92
N PRO A 38 15.96 -15.25 -1.90
CA PRO A 38 16.09 -16.24 -0.85
C PRO A 38 16.08 -17.64 -1.47
N PRO A 39 16.84 -18.59 -0.92
CA PRO A 39 16.83 -19.96 -1.42
C PRO A 39 15.40 -20.50 -1.48
N PRO A 40 15.07 -21.34 -2.47
CA PRO A 40 13.74 -21.89 -2.62
C PRO A 40 13.30 -22.53 -1.29
N PRO A 41 12.06 -22.27 -0.83
CA PRO A 41 11.55 -22.92 0.36
C PRO A 41 11.61 -24.44 0.18
N PRO A 42 11.91 -25.21 1.24
CA PRO A 42 11.87 -26.66 1.18
C PRO A 42 10.49 -27.09 0.67
N THR A 43 10.48 -28.03 -0.28
CA THR A 43 9.29 -28.59 -0.89
C THR A 43 8.31 -29.00 0.21
N GLN A 44 7.20 -28.28 0.35
CA GLN A 44 6.16 -28.67 1.28
C GLN A 44 5.62 -30.03 0.82
N PRO A 45 5.55 -31.04 1.70
CA PRO A 45 4.94 -32.31 1.37
C PRO A 45 3.50 -32.08 0.92
N ASP A 46 3.12 -32.73 -0.17
CA ASP A 46 1.82 -32.63 -0.82
C ASP A 46 0.70 -32.98 0.18
N THR A 47 0.05 -31.96 0.75
CA THR A 47 -1.07 -32.13 1.70
C THR A 47 -2.39 -32.48 1.00
N SER A 48 -2.35 -32.72 -0.31
CA SER A 48 -3.51 -33.07 -1.13
C SER A 48 -3.88 -34.56 -1.07
N ALA A 49 -3.05 -35.39 -0.40
CA ALA A 49 -3.41 -36.78 -0.13
C ALA A 49 -4.50 -36.86 0.95
N PRO A 50 -5.63 -37.56 0.70
CA PRO A 50 -6.63 -37.81 1.73
C PRO A 50 -5.98 -38.58 2.90
N PRO A 51 -6.31 -38.21 4.15
CA PRO A 51 -5.74 -38.88 5.31
C PRO A 51 -6.07 -40.38 5.29
N PRO A 52 -5.13 -41.25 5.70
CA PRO A 52 -5.39 -42.68 5.78
C PRO A 52 -6.58 -42.94 6.73
N PRO A 53 -7.41 -43.96 6.44
CA PRO A 53 -8.52 -44.31 7.31
C PRO A 53 -8.00 -44.66 8.71
N PRO A 54 -8.73 -44.28 9.78
CA PRO A 54 -8.34 -44.61 11.13
C PRO A 54 -8.28 -46.14 11.32
N PRO A 55 -7.33 -46.65 12.12
CA PRO A 55 -7.25 -48.08 12.37
C PRO A 55 -8.52 -48.58 13.08
N PRO A 56 -8.99 -49.81 12.79
CA PRO A 56 -10.16 -50.40 13.43
C PRO A 56 -9.99 -50.44 14.95
N GLY A 57 -10.87 -49.76 15.70
CA GLY A 57 -10.84 -49.73 17.16
C GLY A 57 -10.55 -48.37 17.81
N TYR A 58 -10.40 -47.29 17.04
CA TYR A 58 -10.39 -45.94 17.62
C TYR A 58 -11.81 -45.50 18.00
N GLU A 59 -12.14 -45.68 19.27
CA GLU A 59 -13.29 -45.04 19.91
C GLU A 59 -12.87 -43.61 20.31
N PRO A 60 -13.55 -42.55 19.83
CA PRO A 60 -13.19 -41.17 20.17
C PRO A 60 -13.26 -40.97 21.69
N ALA A 61 -12.13 -40.61 22.31
CA ALA A 61 -12.11 -40.29 23.72
C ALA A 61 -13.08 -39.14 24.00
N ALA A 62 -13.99 -39.35 24.96
CA ALA A 62 -14.97 -38.34 25.35
C ALA A 62 -14.24 -37.04 25.74
N PRO A 63 -14.75 -35.87 25.32
CA PRO A 63 -14.12 -34.59 25.60
C PRO A 63 -13.96 -34.41 27.12
N GLN A 64 -12.71 -34.37 27.57
CA GLN A 64 -12.38 -34.04 28.95
C GLN A 64 -12.67 -32.56 29.17
N VAL A 65 -13.69 -32.29 29.99
CA VAL A 65 -14.04 -30.94 30.42
C VAL A 65 -12.89 -30.41 31.27
N ALA A 66 -12.26 -29.33 30.83
CA ALA A 66 -11.20 -28.66 31.59
C ALA A 66 -11.76 -28.18 32.95
N PRO A 67 -11.07 -28.41 34.08
CA PRO A 67 -11.50 -27.92 35.38
C PRO A 67 -11.56 -26.38 35.38
N LEU A 68 -12.68 -25.84 35.87
CA LEU A 68 -12.84 -24.41 36.11
C LEU A 68 -11.77 -23.92 37.11
N PRO A 69 -11.17 -22.73 36.89
CA PRO A 69 -10.24 -22.16 37.86
C PRO A 69 -10.97 -21.81 39.18
N PRO A 70 -10.32 -22.01 40.33
CA PRO A 70 -10.91 -21.71 41.63
C PRO A 70 -11.16 -20.18 41.79
N PRO A 71 -12.33 -19.75 42.28
CA PRO A 71 -12.59 -18.34 42.57
C PRO A 71 -11.77 -17.88 43.78
N GLY A 72 -10.97 -16.81 43.64
CA GLY A 72 -10.52 -16.08 44.84
C GLY A 72 -9.10 -15.52 44.89
N TYR A 73 -8.48 -15.08 43.80
CA TYR A 73 -7.28 -14.23 43.91
C TYR A 73 -7.63 -12.76 43.67
N ALA A 74 -7.90 -12.06 44.77
CA ALA A 74 -7.83 -10.60 44.81
C ALA A 74 -6.35 -10.18 44.75
N PRO A 75 -5.98 -9.16 43.95
CA PRO A 75 -4.62 -8.64 43.93
C PRO A 75 -4.30 -7.94 45.28
N PRO A 76 -3.10 -8.14 45.86
CA PRO A 76 -2.72 -7.50 47.10
C PRO A 76 -2.57 -5.96 46.93
N PRO A 77 -3.05 -5.16 47.89
CA PRO A 77 -2.85 -3.71 47.90
C PRO A 77 -1.36 -3.35 47.96
N GLY A 78 -0.97 -2.36 47.14
CA GLY A 78 0.41 -1.94 46.95
C GLY A 78 1.10 -1.44 48.21
N TYR A 79 2.37 -1.82 48.36
CA TYR A 79 3.28 -1.24 49.33
C TYR A 79 3.98 0.00 48.75
N PRO A 80 4.09 1.10 49.52
CA PRO A 80 4.90 2.24 49.13
C PRO A 80 6.40 1.90 49.21
N GLN A 81 7.08 2.30 48.15
CA GLN A 81 8.50 2.14 47.89
C GLN A 81 9.32 3.08 48.78
N GLY A 82 10.21 2.54 49.60
CA GLY A 82 11.20 3.36 50.30
C GLY A 82 12.02 2.62 51.35
N TYR A 83 13.17 2.06 50.97
CA TYR A 83 14.28 1.80 51.90
C TYR A 83 15.64 1.97 51.20
N PRO A 84 16.64 2.54 51.89
CA PRO A 84 18.01 2.68 51.38
C PRO A 84 18.88 1.45 51.69
N GLN A 85 20.01 1.36 50.97
CA GLN A 85 21.09 0.38 51.05
C GLN A 85 21.42 -0.17 52.46
N GLY A 86 21.66 -1.49 52.55
CA GLY A 86 22.36 -2.08 53.70
C GLY A 86 22.58 -3.60 53.59
N TYR A 87 23.88 -3.99 53.59
CA TYR A 87 24.49 -5.30 53.88
C TYR A 87 24.29 -6.52 52.95
N PRO A 88 25.39 -7.18 52.50
CA PRO A 88 25.33 -8.52 51.91
C PRO A 88 25.18 -9.61 52.99
N PRO A 89 24.32 -10.63 52.80
CA PRO A 89 24.19 -11.74 53.73
C PRO A 89 25.40 -12.70 53.69
N PRO A 90 25.77 -13.33 54.83
CA PRO A 90 26.83 -14.33 54.92
C PRO A 90 26.58 -15.56 54.04
N GLY A 91 27.66 -16.05 53.41
CA GLY A 91 27.65 -17.10 52.39
C GLY A 91 27.07 -18.44 52.85
N TYR A 92 26.15 -18.95 52.04
CA TYR A 92 25.82 -20.37 52.00
C TYR A 92 26.79 -21.08 51.06
N ALA A 93 27.39 -22.17 51.56
CA ALA A 93 28.21 -23.06 50.77
C ALA A 93 27.37 -23.75 49.66
N PRO A 94 27.88 -23.90 48.43
CA PRO A 94 27.18 -24.60 47.37
C PRO A 94 27.08 -26.11 47.67
N PRO A 95 25.94 -26.76 47.42
CA PRO A 95 25.79 -28.20 47.58
C PRO A 95 26.67 -28.98 46.56
N PRO A 96 27.16 -30.18 46.91
CA PRO A 96 27.99 -31.01 46.04
C PRO A 96 27.32 -31.34 44.70
N GLY A 97 28.10 -31.20 43.63
CA GLY A 97 27.64 -31.32 42.25
C GLY A 97 27.05 -32.68 41.92
N TYR A 98 25.86 -32.66 41.32
CA TYR A 98 25.27 -33.81 40.66
C TYR A 98 25.91 -34.00 39.27
N PRO A 99 26.11 -35.25 38.83
CA PRO A 99 26.75 -35.56 37.55
C PRO A 99 25.90 -35.09 36.36
N GLN A 100 26.64 -34.49 35.44
CA GLN A 100 26.30 -33.98 34.11
C GLN A 100 25.41 -34.96 33.32
N GLY A 101 24.11 -34.67 33.26
CA GLY A 101 23.11 -35.42 32.50
C GLY A 101 22.49 -34.56 31.41
N TYR A 102 22.72 -34.98 30.16
CA TYR A 102 22.01 -34.70 28.90
C TYR A 102 21.54 -33.26 28.60
N PRO A 103 21.95 -32.66 27.45
CA PRO A 103 21.35 -31.42 26.99
C PRO A 103 19.84 -31.64 26.72
N PRO A 104 18.95 -30.80 27.27
CA PRO A 104 17.53 -30.90 26.98
C PRO A 104 17.27 -30.60 25.49
N PRO A 105 16.35 -31.33 24.84
CA PRO A 105 15.93 -31.04 23.47
C PRO A 105 15.47 -29.59 23.35
N GLY A 106 16.07 -28.86 22.42
CA GLY A 106 15.73 -27.47 22.15
C GLY A 106 14.26 -27.35 21.78
N TYR A 107 13.46 -26.85 22.71
CA TYR A 107 12.10 -26.41 22.43
C TYR A 107 12.18 -25.30 21.38
N GLY A 108 11.38 -25.45 20.33
CA GLY A 108 11.34 -24.59 19.17
C GLY A 108 11.26 -23.11 19.55
N GLN A 109 11.87 -22.29 18.69
CA GLN A 109 11.68 -20.85 18.73
C GLN A 109 10.18 -20.54 18.85
N PRO A 110 9.77 -19.68 19.81
CA PRO A 110 8.40 -19.21 19.83
C PRO A 110 8.10 -18.53 18.48
N PRO A 111 6.90 -18.74 17.92
CA PRO A 111 6.48 -18.09 16.68
C PRO A 111 6.63 -16.57 16.83
N PRO A 112 6.95 -15.83 15.74
CA PRO A 112 7.02 -14.37 15.77
C PRO A 112 5.70 -13.78 16.28
N GLY A 113 5.64 -13.55 17.58
CA GLY A 113 4.51 -12.91 18.22
C GLY A 113 4.51 -11.45 17.80
N TYR A 114 3.42 -11.03 17.15
CA TYR A 114 3.02 -9.62 17.07
C TYR A 114 2.70 -9.16 18.50
N GLY A 115 3.72 -8.97 19.31
CA GLY A 115 3.59 -8.26 20.58
C GLY A 115 3.31 -6.78 20.29
N PRO A 116 2.53 -6.09 21.14
CA PRO A 116 2.43 -4.64 21.07
C PRO A 116 3.85 -4.07 21.11
N ASN A 117 4.15 -3.20 20.14
CA ASN A 117 5.45 -2.54 20.02
C ASN A 117 5.73 -1.74 21.30
N SER A 118 6.29 -2.40 22.30
CA SER A 118 6.86 -1.74 23.45
C SER A 118 8.10 -1.03 22.91
N TYR A 119 8.02 0.29 22.83
CA TYR A 119 9.15 1.17 22.56
C TYR A 119 10.11 1.15 23.76
N GLY A 120 10.61 -0.05 24.08
CA GLY A 120 11.67 -0.26 25.05
C GLY A 120 12.96 0.30 24.48
N TYR A 121 13.71 0.99 25.32
CA TYR A 121 15.09 1.40 25.06
C TYR A 121 15.86 0.22 24.46
N GLY A 122 16.07 0.25 23.15
CA GLY A 122 16.95 -0.69 22.49
C GLY A 122 18.37 -0.57 23.09
N PRO A 123 19.16 -1.64 23.06
CA PRO A 123 20.52 -1.62 23.58
C PRO A 123 21.31 -0.45 22.97
N PRO A 124 22.20 0.20 23.74
CA PRO A 124 23.00 1.33 23.28
C PRO A 124 23.77 0.91 22.02
N GLY A 125 23.45 1.54 20.89
CA GLY A 125 23.98 1.18 19.57
C GLY A 125 22.92 0.79 18.53
N SER A 126 21.68 0.50 18.95
CA SER A 126 20.56 0.37 18.02
C SER A 126 20.14 1.75 17.52
N SER A 127 20.39 2.03 16.24
CA SER A 127 19.87 3.22 15.59
C SER A 127 18.34 3.15 15.61
N LEU A 128 17.68 3.92 16.49
CA LEU A 128 16.21 3.96 16.46
C LEU A 128 15.75 4.39 15.05
N PRO A 129 14.59 3.93 14.57
CA PRO A 129 14.11 4.29 13.24
C PRO A 129 13.97 5.81 13.05
N ALA A 130 14.22 6.29 11.84
CA ALA A 130 14.04 7.70 11.43
C ALA A 130 12.58 8.17 11.61
N ALA A 131 11.64 7.29 11.26
CA ALA A 131 10.21 7.53 11.34
C ALA A 131 9.49 6.33 11.96
N LEU A 132 8.57 6.62 12.86
CA LEU A 132 7.71 5.64 13.53
C LEU A 132 6.24 5.95 13.19
N PRO A 133 5.37 4.93 13.05
CA PRO A 133 3.94 5.15 12.93
C PRO A 133 3.40 5.83 14.20
N TYR A 134 2.49 6.79 14.03
CA TYR A 134 1.83 7.49 15.12
C TYR A 134 0.33 7.22 15.07
N GLU A 135 -0.24 6.70 16.15
CA GLU A 135 -1.69 6.69 16.35
C GLU A 135 -2.10 7.83 17.28
N GLU A 136 -3.28 8.41 17.02
CA GLU A 136 -3.76 9.51 17.84
C GLU A 136 -3.95 9.05 19.29
N GLY A 137 -3.27 9.73 20.22
CA GLY A 137 -3.33 9.37 21.64
C GLY A 137 -2.13 8.55 22.13
N ASP A 138 -1.27 8.06 21.23
CA ASP A 138 -0.03 7.43 21.65
C ASP A 138 0.91 8.45 22.32
N PRO A 139 1.65 8.05 23.38
CA PRO A 139 2.64 8.91 23.98
C PRO A 139 3.79 9.16 23.00
N ILE A 140 4.15 10.43 22.82
CA ILE A 140 5.26 10.85 21.96
C ILE A 140 6.58 10.51 22.68
N PRO A 141 7.43 9.61 22.14
CA PRO A 141 8.71 9.28 22.75
C PRO A 141 9.65 10.50 22.80
N PRO A 142 10.51 10.61 23.83
CA PRO A 142 11.47 11.70 23.92
C PRO A 142 12.34 11.80 22.66
N GLY A 143 12.47 13.01 22.12
CA GLY A 143 13.26 13.25 20.92
C GLY A 143 12.55 12.94 19.59
N TYR A 144 11.24 12.69 19.59
CA TYR A 144 10.41 12.65 18.38
C TYR A 144 9.42 13.83 18.35
N ARG A 145 8.99 14.20 17.15
CA ARG A 145 7.89 15.15 16.90
C ARG A 145 6.89 14.55 15.93
N VAL A 146 5.63 14.93 16.06
CA VAL A 146 4.58 14.54 15.10
C VAL A 146 4.77 15.36 13.82
N ASP A 147 4.87 14.67 12.69
CA ASP A 147 4.98 15.23 11.36
C ASP A 147 3.84 14.68 10.48
N SER A 148 3.31 15.51 9.58
CA SER A 148 2.23 15.14 8.68
C SER A 148 2.78 14.93 7.28
N ARG A 149 2.70 13.70 6.76
CA ARG A 149 3.26 13.34 5.46
C ARG A 149 2.19 12.95 4.47
N ILE A 150 2.35 13.41 3.23
CA ILE A 150 1.50 12.99 2.10
C ILE A 150 1.68 11.49 1.83
N ARG A 151 0.60 10.81 1.42
CA ARG A 151 0.67 9.40 1.01
C ARG A 151 1.27 9.29 -0.38
N LYS A 152 2.60 9.32 -0.47
CA LYS A 152 3.35 9.32 -1.73
C LYS A 152 2.89 8.24 -2.70
N GLY A 153 2.65 7.01 -2.22
CA GLY A 153 2.18 5.92 -3.09
C GLY A 153 0.83 6.20 -3.74
N LEU A 154 -0.08 6.86 -3.03
CA LEU A 154 -1.42 7.20 -3.51
C LEU A 154 -1.39 8.39 -4.48
N VAL A 155 -0.51 9.37 -4.21
CA VAL A 155 -0.22 10.49 -5.12
C VAL A 155 0.40 10.00 -6.43
N ILE A 156 1.45 9.17 -6.34
CA ILE A 156 2.15 8.63 -7.51
C ILE A 156 1.22 7.70 -8.30
N GLY A 157 0.54 6.78 -7.61
CA GLY A 157 -0.43 5.88 -8.23
C GLY A 157 -1.55 6.66 -8.93
N GLY A 158 -2.16 7.63 -8.25
CA GLY A 158 -3.17 8.50 -8.82
C GLY A 158 -2.69 9.27 -10.04
N ALA A 159 -1.50 9.88 -9.98
CA ALA A 159 -0.91 10.62 -11.10
C ALA A 159 -0.67 9.72 -12.32
N VAL A 160 -0.18 8.50 -12.13
CA VAL A 160 0.06 7.55 -13.23
C VAL A 160 -1.26 7.01 -13.80
N THR A 161 -2.18 6.56 -12.94
CA THR A 161 -3.49 6.03 -13.35
C THR A 161 -4.35 7.08 -14.05
N PHE A 162 -4.23 8.36 -13.69
CA PHE A 162 -4.90 9.46 -14.39
C PHE A 162 -4.14 9.88 -15.67
N GLY A 163 -2.83 10.13 -15.54
CA GLY A 163 -2.05 10.79 -16.58
C GLY A 163 -1.81 9.92 -17.80
N VAL A 164 -1.58 8.62 -17.62
CA VAL A 164 -1.31 7.71 -18.76
C VAL A 164 -2.54 7.55 -19.65
N PRO A 165 -3.73 7.19 -19.15
CA PRO A 165 -4.91 7.05 -20.01
C PRO A 165 -5.30 8.37 -20.67
N TRP A 166 -5.29 9.49 -19.93
CA TRP A 166 -5.57 10.80 -20.51
C TRP A 166 -4.60 11.17 -21.63
N PHE A 167 -3.29 10.93 -21.45
CA PHE A 167 -2.29 11.19 -22.48
C PHE A 167 -2.57 10.39 -23.76
N PHE A 168 -2.91 9.10 -23.63
CA PHE A 168 -3.27 8.28 -24.78
C PHE A 168 -4.57 8.74 -25.44
N SER A 169 -5.59 9.14 -24.68
CA SER A 169 -6.84 9.68 -25.21
C SER A 169 -6.61 10.98 -25.99
N ALA A 170 -5.79 11.89 -25.47
CA ALA A 170 -5.38 13.10 -26.18
C ALA A 170 -4.54 12.81 -27.44
N MET A 171 -3.66 11.80 -27.39
CA MET A 171 -2.88 11.37 -28.55
C MET A 171 -3.77 10.77 -29.65
N ILE A 172 -4.73 9.92 -29.28
CA ILE A 172 -5.71 9.33 -30.23
C ILE A 172 -6.55 10.43 -30.87
N ALA A 173 -7.04 11.39 -30.08
CA ALA A 173 -7.76 12.55 -30.59
C ALA A 173 -6.92 13.34 -31.59
N SER A 174 -5.66 13.61 -31.26
CA SER A 174 -4.71 14.31 -32.14
C SER A 174 -4.47 13.57 -33.46
N ILE A 175 -4.34 12.25 -33.43
CA ILE A 175 -4.17 11.45 -34.65
C ILE A 175 -5.46 11.47 -35.46
N GLY A 176 -6.62 11.32 -34.82
CA GLY A 176 -7.92 11.35 -35.50
C GLY A 176 -8.21 12.68 -36.18
N ASP A 177 -7.93 13.81 -35.52
CA ASP A 177 -8.07 15.16 -36.10
C ASP A 177 -7.19 15.32 -37.35
N SER A 178 -6.00 14.72 -37.37
CA SER A 178 -5.09 14.78 -38.52
C SER A 178 -5.55 13.95 -39.73
N LEU A 179 -6.27 12.85 -39.49
CA LEU A 179 -6.69 11.91 -40.54
C LEU A 179 -8.08 12.21 -41.09
N SER A 180 -9.02 12.57 -40.22
CA SER A 180 -10.46 12.56 -40.55
C SER A 180 -10.99 13.92 -41.00
N ARG A 181 -10.29 15.04 -40.74
CA ARG A 181 -10.79 16.44 -40.85
C ARG A 181 -12.12 16.73 -40.13
N SER A 182 -12.81 15.74 -39.57
CA SER A 182 -13.90 15.89 -38.62
C SER A 182 -13.35 15.89 -37.21
N SER A 183 -13.75 16.86 -36.40
CA SER A 183 -13.26 17.08 -35.04
C SER A 183 -14.03 16.26 -34.01
N ASP A 184 -14.57 15.09 -34.37
CA ASP A 184 -15.55 14.39 -33.52
C ASP A 184 -14.92 13.86 -32.22
N LEU A 185 -13.59 13.71 -32.19
CA LEU A 185 -12.82 13.26 -31.04
C LEU A 185 -12.38 14.38 -30.09
N TRP A 186 -12.79 15.63 -30.35
CA TRP A 186 -12.49 16.77 -29.48
C TRP A 186 -12.79 16.53 -27.98
N PRO A 187 -13.82 15.75 -27.56
CA PRO A 187 -14.08 15.57 -26.15
C PRO A 187 -12.93 14.89 -25.41
N LEU A 188 -12.15 14.02 -26.07
CA LEU A 188 -11.04 13.27 -25.44
C LEU A 188 -9.90 14.17 -24.95
N TYR A 189 -9.84 15.43 -25.39
CA TYR A 189 -8.92 16.42 -24.81
C TYR A 189 -9.31 16.84 -23.39
N ILE A 190 -10.58 16.70 -23.01
CA ILE A 190 -11.05 17.02 -21.67
C ILE A 190 -10.74 15.85 -20.73
N PRO A 191 -9.84 16.01 -19.74
CA PRO A 191 -9.53 14.95 -18.80
C PRO A 191 -10.75 14.54 -17.98
N ALA A 192 -10.86 13.24 -17.73
CA ALA A 192 -11.91 12.53 -16.99
C ALA A 192 -13.34 12.66 -17.55
N LEU A 193 -13.76 13.84 -18.01
CA LEU A 193 -15.10 14.07 -18.59
C LEU A 193 -15.17 13.67 -20.06
N GLY A 194 -14.06 13.83 -20.79
CA GLY A 194 -13.96 13.59 -22.21
C GLY A 194 -14.46 12.22 -22.67
N PRO A 195 -14.03 11.12 -22.03
CA PRO A 195 -14.50 9.78 -22.38
C PRO A 195 -16.03 9.61 -22.23
N PHE A 196 -16.64 10.25 -21.23
CA PHE A 196 -18.09 10.20 -21.03
C PHE A 196 -18.86 11.03 -22.06
N ILE A 197 -18.33 12.20 -22.44
CA ILE A 197 -18.90 13.01 -23.51
C ILE A 197 -18.77 12.27 -24.84
N ALA A 198 -17.59 11.71 -25.12
CA ALA A 198 -17.31 10.94 -26.33
C ALA A 198 -18.26 9.74 -26.50
N MET A 199 -18.61 9.03 -25.42
CA MET A 199 -19.60 7.95 -25.47
C MET A 199 -21.00 8.41 -25.92
N GLY A 200 -21.37 9.66 -25.64
CA GLY A 200 -22.67 10.22 -26.02
C GLY A 200 -22.66 10.93 -27.37
N THR A 201 -21.49 11.34 -27.87
CA THR A 201 -21.35 12.11 -29.11
C THR A 201 -20.82 11.29 -30.27
N LEU A 202 -20.09 10.20 -30.02
CA LEU A 202 -19.56 9.33 -31.06
C LEU A 202 -20.52 8.17 -31.32
N ASP A 203 -20.75 7.85 -32.60
CA ASP A 203 -21.40 6.61 -33.03
C ASP A 203 -20.42 5.42 -32.88
N THR A 204 -19.96 5.15 -31.66
CA THR A 204 -19.12 3.99 -31.36
C THR A 204 -19.97 2.77 -31.06
N GLU A 205 -19.80 1.70 -31.82
CA GLU A 205 -20.42 0.40 -31.52
C GLU A 205 -19.73 -0.27 -30.32
N GLY A 206 -20.51 -1.09 -29.59
CA GLY A 206 -20.22 -1.78 -28.31
C GLY A 206 -18.80 -1.69 -27.72
N PRO A 207 -17.77 -2.25 -28.38
CA PRO A 207 -16.39 -2.23 -27.87
C PRO A 207 -15.85 -0.81 -27.60
N GLY A 208 -16.15 0.18 -28.45
CA GLY A 208 -15.66 1.55 -28.28
C GLY A 208 -16.23 2.22 -27.04
N THR A 209 -17.54 2.09 -26.84
CA THR A 209 -18.23 2.62 -25.65
C THR A 209 -17.73 1.96 -24.37
N PHE A 210 -17.49 0.65 -24.38
CA PHE A 210 -16.90 -0.05 -23.23
C PHE A 210 -15.51 0.50 -22.88
N TRP A 211 -14.62 0.66 -23.87
CA TRP A 211 -13.27 1.18 -23.62
C TRP A 211 -13.28 2.63 -23.14
N LEU A 212 -14.18 3.47 -23.67
CA LEU A 212 -14.36 4.85 -23.19
C LEU A 212 -14.88 4.88 -21.74
N ALA A 213 -15.78 3.96 -21.36
CA ALA A 213 -16.23 3.85 -19.98
C ALA A 213 -15.08 3.45 -19.04
N VAL A 214 -14.27 2.46 -19.43
CA VAL A 214 -13.09 2.03 -18.67
C VAL A 214 -12.06 3.17 -18.57
N ASP A 215 -11.82 3.90 -19.65
CA ASP A 215 -10.92 5.06 -19.68
C ASP A 215 -11.40 6.17 -18.73
N GLY A 216 -12.68 6.55 -18.81
CA GLY A 216 -13.28 7.54 -17.91
C GLY A 216 -13.23 7.12 -16.43
N LEU A 217 -13.46 5.84 -16.13
CA LEU A 217 -13.33 5.28 -14.78
C LEU A 217 -11.88 5.28 -14.29
N ALA A 218 -10.92 4.92 -15.13
CA ALA A 218 -9.51 4.96 -14.79
C ALA A 218 -9.06 6.40 -14.51
N GLN A 219 -9.42 7.36 -15.37
CA GLN A 219 -9.06 8.76 -15.18
C GLN A 219 -9.68 9.35 -13.91
N SER A 220 -10.98 9.11 -13.67
CA SER A 220 -11.66 9.59 -12.46
C SER A 220 -11.15 8.91 -11.19
N GLY A 221 -10.91 7.59 -11.21
CA GLY A 221 -10.28 6.86 -10.12
C GLY A 221 -8.87 7.35 -9.82
N GLY A 222 -8.07 7.64 -10.86
CA GLY A 222 -6.75 8.24 -10.74
C GLY A 222 -6.77 9.62 -10.07
N ILE A 223 -7.71 10.49 -10.46
CA ILE A 223 -7.91 11.79 -9.80
C ILE A 223 -8.33 11.61 -8.34
N ALA A 224 -9.28 10.72 -8.06
CA ALA A 224 -9.73 10.46 -6.69
C ALA A 224 -8.57 9.98 -5.82
N MET A 225 -7.73 9.08 -6.35
CA MET A 225 -6.49 8.66 -5.69
C MET A 225 -5.55 9.85 -5.48
N LEU A 226 -5.23 10.62 -6.52
CA LEU A 226 -4.33 11.76 -6.40
C LEU A 226 -4.77 12.72 -5.28
N ILE A 227 -6.06 13.07 -5.24
CA ILE A 227 -6.65 13.93 -4.20
C ILE A 227 -6.59 13.26 -2.83
N ALA A 228 -6.99 11.99 -2.73
CA ALA A 228 -6.93 11.25 -1.46
C ALA A 228 -5.51 11.17 -0.92
N GLY A 229 -4.49 11.07 -1.77
CA GLY A 229 -3.09 11.02 -1.36
C GLY A 229 -2.57 12.34 -0.78
N ILE A 230 -3.12 13.46 -1.25
CA ILE A 230 -2.82 14.81 -0.77
C ILE A 230 -3.59 15.12 0.53
N VAL A 231 -4.86 14.73 0.58
CA VAL A 231 -5.77 15.04 1.71
C VAL A 231 -5.57 14.09 2.89
N ALA A 232 -5.45 12.78 2.65
CA ALA A 232 -5.33 11.78 3.71
C ALA A 232 -3.88 11.65 4.18
N GLN A 233 -3.34 12.69 4.81
CA GLN A 233 -1.97 12.69 5.33
C GLN A 233 -1.80 11.65 6.45
N GLU A 234 -0.66 10.98 6.49
CA GLU A 234 -0.28 10.08 7.58
C GLU A 234 0.50 10.86 8.64
N LYS A 235 0.10 10.69 9.91
CA LYS A 235 0.89 11.20 11.03
C LYS A 235 2.01 10.20 11.31
N ARG A 236 3.25 10.69 11.35
CA ARG A 236 4.41 9.91 11.74
C ARG A 236 5.21 10.65 12.79
N LEU A 237 5.78 9.89 13.71
CA LEU A 237 6.78 10.40 14.64
C LEU A 237 8.12 10.43 13.92
N VAL A 238 8.66 11.62 13.73
CA VAL A 238 9.98 11.83 13.11
C VAL A 238 10.95 12.25 14.21
N ARG A 239 12.16 11.69 14.20
CA ARG A 239 13.17 12.02 15.20
C ARG A 239 13.57 13.51 15.06
N SER A 240 13.50 14.25 16.16
CA SER A 240 13.78 15.69 16.23
C SER A 240 15.24 16.06 15.93
N THR A 241 16.17 15.10 15.99
CA THR A 241 17.58 15.31 15.60
C THR A 241 17.81 15.18 14.11
N GLU A 242 16.80 14.78 13.32
CA GLU A 242 16.88 14.93 11.88
C GLU A 242 16.78 16.42 11.56
N VAL A 243 17.94 17.03 11.37
CA VAL A 243 18.16 18.09 10.38
C VAL A 243 17.77 17.47 9.03
N GLY A 244 16.47 17.32 8.82
CA GLY A 244 15.94 16.66 7.64
C GLY A 244 16.25 17.53 6.44
N THR A 245 16.76 16.91 5.39
CA THR A 245 16.94 17.57 4.10
C THR A 245 15.57 18.03 3.60
N SER A 246 15.17 19.26 3.93
CA SER A 246 13.85 19.78 3.59
C SER A 246 13.96 20.37 2.20
N MET A 247 13.39 19.69 1.19
CA MET A 247 13.30 20.23 -0.17
C MET A 247 11.94 20.90 -0.34
N THR A 248 11.93 22.23 -0.36
CA THR A 248 10.75 23.04 -0.63
C THR A 248 10.78 23.49 -2.08
N VAL A 249 9.69 23.23 -2.81
CA VAL A 249 9.49 23.79 -4.15
C VAL A 249 8.96 25.21 -3.98
N MET A 250 9.68 26.20 -4.50
CA MET A 250 9.27 27.61 -4.45
C MET A 250 9.02 28.13 -5.86
N PRO A 251 7.94 28.88 -6.11
CA PRO A 251 7.76 29.57 -7.38
C PRO A 251 8.86 30.64 -7.52
N LEU A 252 9.65 30.55 -8.57
CA LEU A 252 10.64 31.56 -8.95
C LEU A 252 10.08 32.39 -10.10
N ARG A 253 10.20 33.71 -10.01
CA ARG A 253 9.81 34.63 -11.08
C ARG A 253 11.06 35.02 -11.87
N PHE A 254 11.12 34.66 -13.14
CA PHE A 254 12.21 35.00 -14.05
C PHE A 254 11.78 36.15 -14.96
N GLY A 255 12.07 37.38 -14.55
CA GLY A 255 11.74 38.58 -15.32
C GLY A 255 10.23 38.89 -15.43
N PRO A 256 9.83 39.81 -16.31
CA PRO A 256 8.45 40.32 -16.38
C PRO A 256 7.40 39.26 -16.75
N HIS A 257 7.80 38.19 -17.44
CA HIS A 257 6.89 37.17 -18.00
C HIS A 257 7.32 35.71 -17.76
N GLY A 258 8.42 35.44 -17.05
CA GLY A 258 8.87 34.08 -16.76
C GLY A 258 8.45 33.62 -15.36
N ALA A 259 7.95 32.38 -15.28
CA ALA A 259 7.78 31.66 -14.02
C ALA A 259 8.54 30.33 -14.12
N GLY A 260 9.16 29.92 -13.03
CA GLY A 260 9.80 28.62 -12.90
C GLY A 260 9.66 28.08 -11.49
N LEU A 261 10.22 26.90 -11.26
CA LEU A 261 10.20 26.23 -9.96
C LEU A 261 11.64 26.12 -9.47
N GLY A 262 11.88 26.61 -8.25
CA GLY A 262 13.13 26.42 -7.52
C GLY A 262 12.98 25.30 -6.49
N LEU A 263 14.05 24.56 -6.25
CA LEU A 263 14.16 23.65 -5.11
C LEU A 263 15.08 24.29 -4.08
N VAL A 264 14.55 24.58 -2.89
CA VAL A 264 15.34 25.09 -1.76
C VAL A 264 15.49 23.97 -0.75
N GLY A 265 16.74 23.65 -0.42
CA GLY A 265 17.14 22.62 0.54
C GLY A 265 17.70 23.25 1.81
N THR A 266 17.30 22.78 2.99
CA THR A 266 18.12 22.93 4.21
C THR A 266 18.89 21.63 4.45
N MET A 267 20.21 21.68 4.50
CA MET A 267 21.08 20.52 4.80
C MET A 267 21.50 20.52 6.27
#